data_AF-A0A3D0CYY0-F1
#
_entry.id   AF-A0A3D0CYY0-F1
#
_cell.length_a   1.000
_cell.length_b   1.000
_cell.length_c   1.000
_cell.angle_alpha   90.00
_cell.angle_beta   90.00
_cell.angle_gamma   90.00
#
_symmetry.space_group_name_H-M   'P 1'
#
loop_
_entity.id
_entity.type
_entity.pdbx_description
1 polymer ?
#
loop_
_entity_poly.entity_id
_entity_poly.type
_entity_poly.pdbx_seq_one_letter_code
_entity_poly.pdbx_strand_id
1 'polypeptide(L)' 'MQLRELRERFSNELVVIGVHSAKFPSEQLTANIREAIRRHDIHHPVVNDAGFQIWRQYGVNAWPTVVLIDPLGNYVGS' A
#
# COMPACT_ATOMS: atom_id res chain seq x y z
N MET A 1 3.28 3.94 16.27
CA MET A 1 3.95 4.82 15.30
C MET A 1 3.22 4.68 13.98
N GLN A 2 2.69 5.77 13.43
CA GLN A 2 1.90 5.73 12.19
C GLN A 2 2.85 5.71 10.96
N LEU A 3 2.44 5.07 9.85
CA LEU A 3 3.23 5.01 8.60
C LEU A 3 3.69 6.40 8.10
N ARG A 4 2.88 7.43 8.39
CA ARG A 4 3.21 8.83 8.08
C ARG A 4 4.47 9.31 8.82
N GLU A 5 4.57 9.04 10.12
CA GLU A 5 5.72 9.43 10.94
C GLU A 5 7.00 8.72 10.46
N LEU A 6 6.88 7.45 10.07
CA LEU A 6 8.01 6.69 9.55
C LEU A 6 8.51 7.25 8.21
N ARG A 7 7.59 7.57 7.30
CA ARG A 7 7.91 8.22 6.03
C ARG A 7 8.56 9.59 6.22
N GLU A 8 8.06 10.40 7.15
CA GLU A 8 8.63 11.72 7.43
C GLU A 8 10.05 11.61 8.02
N ARG A 9 10.25 10.67 8.96
CA ARG A 9 11.55 10.45 9.62
C ARG A 9 12.62 9.89 8.69
N PHE A 10 12.25 9.02 7.74
CA PHE A 10 13.16 8.33 6.82
C PHE A 10 12.86 8.67 5.36
N SER A 11 12.59 9.95 5.09
CA SER A 11 12.09 10.40 3.79
C SER A 11 13.05 10.18 2.61
N ASN A 12 14.35 9.96 2.86
CA ASN A 12 15.34 9.68 1.82
C ASN A 12 15.69 8.19 1.71
N GLU A 13 15.29 7.38 2.69
CA GLU A 13 15.69 5.97 2.83
C GLU A 13 14.50 5.00 2.74
N LEU A 14 13.28 5.50 2.96
CA LEU A 14 12.07 4.70 2.98
C LEU A 14 11.03 5.22 1.97
N VAL A 15 10.60 4.31 1.11
CA VAL A 15 9.43 4.52 0.25
C VAL A 15 8.27 3.70 0.80
N VAL A 16 7.12 4.33 0.98
CA VAL A 16 5.86 3.64 1.28
C VAL A 16 5.06 3.54 0.00
N ILE A 17 4.53 2.36 -0.32
CA ILE A 17 3.61 2.14 -1.44
C ILE A 17 2.34 1.50 -0.88
N GLY A 18 1.20 2.15 -1.08
CA GLY A 18 -0.10 1.59 -0.73
C GLY A 18 -0.57 0.62 -1.79
N VAL A 19 -0.79 -0.65 -1.45
CA VAL A 19 -1.40 -1.63 -2.36
C VAL A 19 -2.88 -1.74 -2.02
N HIS A 20 -3.73 -1.08 -2.81
CA HIS A 20 -5.17 -1.12 -2.61
C HIS A 20 -5.74 -2.39 -3.25
N SER A 21 -5.91 -3.43 -2.43
CA SER A 21 -6.67 -4.64 -2.78
C SER A 21 -8.09 -4.49 -2.25
N ALA A 22 -9.04 -4.25 -3.15
CA ALA A 22 -10.41 -3.89 -2.83
C ALA A 22 -11.18 -5.02 -2.12
N LYS A 23 -11.81 -4.74 -0.98
CA LYS A 23 -12.68 -5.72 -0.30
C LYS A 23 -14.01 -5.87 -1.03
N PHE A 24 -14.53 -4.79 -1.60
CA PHE A 24 -15.79 -4.77 -2.33
C PHE A 24 -15.58 -4.36 -3.81
N PRO A 25 -16.41 -4.84 -4.76
CA PRO A 25 -16.26 -4.51 -6.17
C PRO A 25 -16.26 -3.00 -6.47
N SER A 26 -17.06 -2.23 -5.73
CA SER A 26 -17.11 -0.76 -5.88
C SER A 26 -15.79 -0.08 -5.52
N GLU A 27 -14.96 -0.68 -4.67
CA GLU A 27 -13.67 -0.14 -4.26
C GLU A 27 -12.57 -0.39 -5.30
N GLN A 28 -12.83 -1.17 -6.35
CA GLN A 28 -11.88 -1.38 -7.45
C GLN A 28 -11.82 -0.22 -8.44
N LEU A 29 -12.85 0.64 -8.43
CA LEU A 29 -12.94 1.77 -9.36
C LEU A 29 -11.86 2.80 -9.04
N THR A 30 -10.96 3.04 -9.98
CA THR A 30 -9.86 4.02 -9.85
C THR A 30 -10.35 5.42 -9.44
N ALA A 31 -11.55 5.82 -9.88
CA ALA A 31 -12.16 7.09 -9.46
C ALA A 31 -12.41 7.14 -7.95
N ASN A 32 -12.99 6.07 -7.39
CA ASN A 32 -13.29 5.96 -5.96
C ASN A 32 -12.01 5.94 -5.13
N ILE A 33 -10.98 5.22 -5.60
CA ILE A 33 -9.65 5.20 -4.95
C ILE A 33 -9.03 6.60 -4.96
N ARG A 34 -9.10 7.33 -6.08
CA ARG A 34 -8.57 8.70 -6.16
C ARG A 34 -9.31 9.68 -5.23
N GLU A 35 -10.61 9.52 -5.05
CA GLU A 35 -11.35 10.30 -4.06
C GLU A 35 -10.93 9.96 -2.63
N ALA A 36 -10.75 8.68 -2.31
CA ALA A 36 -10.28 8.23 -1.01
C ALA A 36 -8.86 8.77 -0.70
N ILE A 37 -7.95 8.72 -1.68
CA ILE A 37 -6.59 9.28 -1.56
C ILE A 37 -6.65 10.77 -1.18
N ARG A 38 -7.50 11.55 -1.86
CA ARG A 38 -7.67 12.98 -1.55
C ARG A 38 -8.31 13.21 -0.18
N ARG A 39 -9.33 12.43 0.18
CA ARG A 39 -10.06 12.56 1.45
C ARG A 39 -9.18 12.25 2.66
N HIS A 40 -8.28 11.27 2.52
CA HIS A 40 -7.39 10.82 3.59
C HIS A 40 -6.00 11.45 3.55
N ASP A 41 -5.78 12.42 2.67
CA ASP A 41 -4.51 13.13 2.51
C ASP A 41 -3.32 12.16 2.32
N ILE A 42 -3.52 11.16 1.46
CA ILE A 42 -2.51 10.14 1.16
C ILE A 42 -1.52 10.71 0.14
N HIS A 43 -0.27 10.91 0.60
CA HIS A 43 0.82 11.48 -0.21
C HIS A 43 1.80 10.45 -0.78
N HIS A 44 1.63 9.17 -0.43
CA HIS A 44 2.47 8.10 -0.97
C HIS A 44 1.83 7.46 -2.21
N PRO A 45 2.61 6.87 -3.13
CA PRO A 45 2.07 6.16 -4.28
C PRO A 45 1.09 5.06 -3.88
N VAL A 46 0.02 4.90 -4.66
CA VAL A 46 -0.99 3.86 -4.45
C VAL A 46 -1.19 3.06 -5.74
N VAL A 47 -1.08 1.74 -5.64
CA VAL A 47 -1.39 0.78 -6.70
C VAL A 47 -2.83 0.29 -6.53
N ASN A 48 -3.61 0.30 -7.60
CA ASN A 48 -4.92 -0.35 -7.64
C ASN A 48 -4.73 -1.84 -7.99
N ASP A 49 -4.70 -2.72 -7.00
CA ASP A 49 -4.56 -4.18 -7.18
C ASP A 49 -5.95 -4.85 -7.29
N ALA A 50 -6.79 -4.37 -8.21
CA ALA A 50 -8.15 -4.88 -8.39
C ALA A 50 -8.20 -6.40 -8.67
N GLY A 51 -7.14 -6.95 -9.28
CA GLY A 51 -7.02 -8.37 -9.59
C GLY A 51 -6.39 -9.21 -8.48
N PHE A 52 -6.06 -8.63 -7.32
CA PHE A 52 -5.36 -9.31 -6.21
C PHE A 52 -4.06 -10.00 -6.66
N GLN A 53 -3.36 -9.44 -7.65
CA GLN A 53 -2.12 -10.03 -8.17
C GLN A 53 -1.00 -9.89 -7.14
N ILE A 54 -0.79 -8.68 -6.62
CA ILE A 54 0.23 -8.39 -5.61
C ILE A 54 -0.15 -9.08 -4.29
N TRP A 55 -1.41 -8.97 -3.90
CA TRP A 55 -1.96 -9.64 -2.72
C TRP A 55 -1.60 -11.14 -2.68
N ARG A 56 -1.85 -11.86 -3.78
CA ARG A 56 -1.54 -13.30 -3.88
C ARG A 56 -0.04 -13.57 -3.95
N GLN A 57 0.72 -12.75 -4.68
CA GLN A 57 2.18 -12.92 -4.78
C GLN A 57 2.89 -12.80 -3.43
N TYR A 58 2.40 -11.94 -2.55
CA TYR A 58 2.93 -11.76 -1.20
C TYR A 58 2.25 -12.65 -0.14
N GLY A 59 1.37 -13.57 -0.54
CA GLY A 59 0.73 -14.50 0.38
C GLY A 59 -0.15 -13.84 1.45
N VAL A 60 -0.66 -12.64 1.18
CA VAL A 60 -1.46 -11.87 2.14
C VAL A 60 -2.82 -12.56 2.38
N ASN A 61 -3.30 -12.56 3.62
CA ASN A 61 -4.59 -13.16 3.99
C ASN A 61 -5.49 -12.25 4.84
N ALA A 62 -5.01 -11.08 5.27
CA ALA A 62 -5.77 -10.15 6.10
C ALA A 62 -5.43 -8.68 5.78
N TRP A 63 -6.44 -7.82 5.87
CA TRP A 63 -6.25 -6.37 5.89
C TRP A 63 -6.12 -5.86 7.33
N PRO A 64 -5.23 -4.89 7.65
CA PRO A 64 -4.07 -4.49 6.85
C PRO A 64 -2.90 -5.47 7.03
N THR A 65 -2.05 -5.59 6.01
CA THR A 65 -0.74 -6.24 6.08
C THR A 65 0.32 -5.27 5.58
N VAL A 66 1.48 -5.23 6.23
CA VAL A 66 2.63 -4.38 5.85
C VAL A 66 3.75 -5.30 5.45
N VAL A 67 4.32 -5.12 4.25
CA VAL A 67 5.48 -5.90 3.80
C VAL A 67 6.71 -4.98 3.79
N LEU A 68 7.84 -5.46 4.32
CA LEU A 68 9.13 -4.78 4.26
C LEU A 68 10.02 -5.42 3.18
N ILE A 69 10.51 -4.58 2.28
CA ILE A 69 11.44 -4.94 1.21
C ILE A 69 12.75 -4.19 1.43
N ASP A 70 13.89 -4.87 1.30
CA ASP A 70 15.21 -4.25 1.44
C ASP A 70 15.64 -3.51 0.14
N PRO A 71 16.73 -2.72 0.17
CA PRO A 71 17.20 -1.99 -1.02
C PRO A 71 17.64 -2.87 -2.20
N LEU A 72 17.85 -4.17 -1.99
CA LEU A 72 18.17 -5.14 -3.05
C LEU A 72 16.90 -5.79 -3.63
N GLY A 73 15.73 -5.48 -3.09
CA GLY A 73 14.44 -6.03 -3.52
C GLY A 73 14.04 -7.32 -2.81
N ASN A 74 14.74 -7.72 -1.74
CA ASN A 74 14.41 -8.94 -1.01
C ASN A 74 13.28 -8.72 0.00
N TYR A 75 12.40 -9.71 0.13
CA TYR A 75 11.41 -9.76 1.20
C TYR A 75 12.09 -9.96 2.56
N VAL A 76 11.83 -9.05 3.49
CA VAL A 76 12.35 -9.11 4.86
C VAL A 76 11.31 -9.67 5.83
N GLY A 77 10.05 -9.29 5.67
CA GLY A 77 8.96 -9.72 6.55
C GLY A 77 7.63 -9.03 6.27
N SER A 78 6.56 -9.57 6.86
CA SER A 78 5.19 -9.04 6.81
C SER A 78 4.46 -9.20 8.14
#